data_AF-A0A9D4Z255-F1
#
_entry.id   AF-A0A9D4Z255-F1
#
_cell.length_a   1.000
_cell.length_b   1.000
_cell.length_c   1.000
_cell.angle_alpha   90.00
_cell.angle_beta   90.00
_cell.angle_gamma   90.00
#
_symmetry.space_group_name_H-M   'P 1'
#
loop_
_entity.id
_entity.type
_entity.pdbx_description
1 polymer ?
#
loop_
_entity_poly.entity_id
_entity_poly.type
_entity_poly.pdbx_seq_one_letter_code
_entity_poly.pdbx_strand_id
1 'polypeptide(L)'
;MNLSLQSRLTIARAFALSSPQHRRTVQFARGRQVPVRPTRLAVQATMLAFTPLESGLAGLTLGLMTAAKLQLTGRVLGISGAVRGIVRGDAAAWRVAFLSGLVAGGLALKALLPSAFELLPAGYTLQRAAVAGLLVGLGTSRGSGCTSGHGICGNARLSLRSLVATVAFMATGAVAARLAETAALFSLPRGIAPLAAAGPWSPTAKFAVGLLAVAATTWLALARAAKGVAAPARAESAASIRTELRQAGALEKAQLNDEPPSAGPEAQQLASLATAADMFVGFLFALGLGASGMLQPSKVTGFLSVLAGTWDPSLAFVMGGALLVALPAFQLTLRRTRGPACASCYELPFKKSLDADLVLGSLTFGAGWGIGGLCPGPAIVALTTLQPAVFVFVVAMLMGMRLDQNLEVAQKGSLD
;
A
#
# COMPACT_ATOMS: atom_id res chain seq x y z
N MET A 1 -28.09 -9.60 54.60
CA MET A 1 -27.00 -9.66 55.59
C MET A 1 -25.77 -8.99 55.01
N ASN A 2 -25.36 -7.84 55.59
CA ASN A 2 -24.19 -7.08 55.17
C ASN A 2 -22.91 -7.75 55.70
N LEU A 3 -22.08 -8.29 54.81
CA LEU A 3 -20.72 -8.75 55.16
C LEU A 3 -19.75 -7.57 55.16
N SER A 4 -18.96 -7.45 56.22
CA SER A 4 -18.04 -6.33 56.46
C SER A 4 -16.88 -6.28 55.46
N LEU A 5 -16.29 -5.09 55.32
CA LEU A 5 -15.24 -4.78 54.33
C LEU A 5 -14.00 -5.69 54.47
N GLN A 6 -13.71 -6.17 55.69
CA GLN A 6 -12.59 -7.08 55.94
C GLN A 6 -12.84 -8.50 55.39
N SER A 7 -14.09 -8.99 55.41
CA SER A 7 -14.43 -10.31 54.84
C SER A 7 -14.24 -10.35 53.33
N ARG A 8 -14.50 -9.23 52.65
CA ARG A 8 -14.32 -9.07 51.20
C ARG A 8 -12.84 -9.04 50.80
N LEU A 9 -11.98 -8.45 51.62
CA LEU A 9 -10.54 -8.36 51.38
C LEU A 9 -9.83 -9.71 51.61
N THR A 10 -10.27 -10.51 52.58
CA THR A 10 -9.72 -11.85 52.83
C THR A 10 -10.06 -12.84 51.71
N ILE A 11 -11.28 -12.77 51.14
CA ILE A 11 -11.67 -13.61 49.99
C ILE A 11 -10.93 -13.18 48.72
N ALA A 12 -10.73 -11.87 48.50
CA ALA A 12 -9.96 -11.36 47.37
C ALA A 12 -8.48 -11.76 47.43
N ARG A 13 -7.87 -11.78 48.63
CA ARG A 13 -6.48 -12.27 48.82
C ARG A 13 -6.34 -13.78 48.69
N ALA A 14 -7.34 -14.57 49.12
CA ALA A 14 -7.33 -16.02 48.95
C ALA A 14 -7.47 -16.45 47.47
N PHE A 15 -8.17 -15.65 46.65
CA PHE A 15 -8.34 -15.93 45.22
C PHE A 15 -7.09 -15.59 44.38
N ALA A 16 -6.28 -14.63 44.84
CA ALA A 16 -5.08 -14.17 44.14
C ALA A 16 -3.85 -15.08 44.30
N LEU A 17 -3.88 -16.05 45.24
CA LEU A 17 -2.73 -16.89 45.57
C LEU A 17 -2.90 -18.38 45.23
N SER A 18 -3.93 -18.78 44.46
CA SER A 18 -4.11 -20.19 44.06
C SER A 18 -3.68 -20.43 42.61
N SER A 19 -2.71 -21.32 42.43
CA SER A 19 -2.12 -21.76 41.15
C SER A 19 -3.10 -22.60 40.29
N PRO A 20 -2.83 -22.79 38.98
CA PRO A 20 -3.85 -23.12 37.99
C PRO A 20 -4.33 -24.59 37.92
N GLN A 21 -4.04 -25.44 38.90
CA GLN A 21 -4.28 -26.90 38.79
C GLN A 21 -5.44 -27.46 39.61
N HIS A 22 -6.26 -26.65 40.30
CA HIS A 22 -7.37 -27.15 41.11
C HIS A 22 -8.70 -26.42 40.85
N ARG A 23 -9.25 -26.60 39.65
CA ARG A 23 -10.67 -26.28 39.38
C ARG A 23 -11.30 -27.32 38.47
N ARG A 24 -11.55 -28.51 39.02
CA ARG A 24 -12.57 -29.44 38.50
C ARG A 24 -13.59 -29.71 39.61
N THR A 25 -14.84 -29.79 39.17
CA THR A 25 -16.00 -30.35 39.88
C THR A 25 -16.66 -29.46 40.94
N VAL A 26 -17.70 -28.73 40.51
CA VAL A 26 -18.90 -28.56 41.33
C VAL A 26 -20.11 -28.79 40.43
N GLN A 27 -20.70 -29.97 40.56
CA GLN A 27 -22.05 -30.29 40.07
C GLN A 27 -23.05 -29.65 41.04
N PHE A 28 -24.02 -28.88 40.53
CA PHE A 28 -25.22 -28.54 41.30
C PHE A 28 -26.48 -28.80 40.47
N ALA A 29 -27.35 -29.61 41.06
CA ALA A 29 -28.68 -29.94 40.60
C ALA A 29 -29.65 -28.77 40.83
N ARG A 30 -30.28 -28.28 39.75
CA ARG A 30 -31.67 -27.77 39.64
C ARG A 30 -31.86 -27.03 38.32
N GLY A 31 -32.88 -27.42 37.57
CA GLY A 31 -33.19 -26.95 36.21
C GLY A 31 -33.53 -25.46 36.10
N ARG A 32 -32.50 -24.64 35.90
CA ARG A 32 -32.60 -23.32 35.25
C ARG A 32 -31.47 -23.24 34.22
N GLN A 33 -31.81 -23.17 32.94
CA GLN A 33 -30.84 -22.81 31.91
C GLN A 33 -30.46 -21.35 32.12
N VAL A 34 -29.33 -21.11 32.80
CA VAL A 34 -28.68 -19.81 32.81
C VAL A 34 -27.81 -19.77 31.55
N PRO A 35 -27.91 -18.73 30.70
CA PRO A 35 -27.05 -18.61 29.53
C PRO A 35 -25.60 -18.62 29.99
N VAL A 36 -24.86 -19.63 29.54
CA VAL A 36 -23.42 -19.74 29.76
C VAL A 36 -22.78 -18.55 29.05
N ARG A 37 -22.44 -17.50 29.80
CA ARG A 37 -21.59 -16.41 29.29
C ARG A 37 -20.30 -17.04 28.78
N PRO A 38 -19.85 -16.74 27.55
CA PRO A 38 -18.60 -17.29 27.05
C PRO A 38 -17.46 -16.70 27.87
N THR A 39 -16.89 -17.48 28.78
CA THR A 39 -15.65 -17.14 29.48
C THR A 39 -14.51 -17.97 28.93
N ARG A 40 -13.41 -17.24 28.64
CA ARG A 40 -12.13 -17.63 28.00
C ARG A 40 -12.23 -17.75 26.48
N LEU A 41 -11.48 -16.91 25.76
CA LEU A 41 -11.52 -16.68 24.29
C LEU A 41 -12.69 -15.82 23.79
N ALA A 42 -13.29 -15.01 24.66
CA ALA A 42 -13.99 -13.81 24.20
C ALA A 42 -12.97 -12.96 23.44
N VAL A 43 -13.01 -13.12 22.12
CA VAL A 43 -12.70 -12.16 21.07
C VAL A 43 -11.70 -11.14 21.58
N GLN A 44 -10.43 -11.27 21.18
CA GLN A 44 -9.55 -10.10 21.12
C GLN A 44 -10.39 -9.02 20.48
N ALA A 45 -10.92 -8.13 21.31
CA ALA A 45 -11.58 -6.94 20.83
C ALA A 45 -10.44 -6.27 20.10
N THR A 46 -10.46 -6.37 18.77
CA THR A 46 -9.69 -5.53 17.88
C THR A 46 -10.24 -4.14 18.14
N MET A 47 -9.86 -3.58 19.29
CA MET A 47 -10.00 -2.18 19.59
C MET A 47 -9.17 -1.57 18.46
N LEU A 48 -9.88 -1.03 17.47
CA LEU A 48 -9.35 0.00 16.61
C LEU A 48 -8.94 1.13 17.56
N ALA A 49 -7.77 0.98 18.17
CA ALA A 49 -7.11 2.05 18.89
C ALA A 49 -6.77 3.05 17.79
N PHE A 50 -7.38 4.21 17.89
CA PHE A 50 -7.06 5.30 16.99
C PHE A 50 -5.58 5.63 17.14
N THR A 51 -4.81 5.43 16.07
CA THR A 51 -3.34 5.58 16.05
C THR A 51 -2.92 6.71 15.12
N PRO A 52 -3.31 7.98 15.37
CA PRO A 52 -3.09 9.07 14.43
C PRO A 52 -1.60 9.32 14.16
N LEU A 53 -0.77 9.25 15.21
CA LEU A 53 0.66 9.51 15.10
C LEU A 53 1.37 8.40 14.29
N GLU A 54 1.09 7.14 14.58
CA GLU A 54 1.68 6.00 13.88
C GLU A 54 1.29 5.99 12.41
N SER A 55 -0.01 6.15 12.15
CA SER A 55 -0.57 6.21 10.80
C SER A 55 -0.02 7.42 10.03
N GLY A 56 0.10 8.58 10.67
CA GLY A 56 0.67 9.78 10.08
C GLY A 56 2.17 9.62 9.74
N LEU A 57 2.98 9.16 10.69
CA LEU A 57 4.43 8.94 10.49
C LEU A 57 4.70 7.89 9.41
N ALA A 58 3.97 6.77 9.43
CA ALA A 58 4.06 5.78 8.37
C ALA A 58 3.57 6.34 7.01
N GLY A 59 2.56 7.20 7.03
CA GLY A 59 2.12 7.99 5.88
C GLY A 59 3.26 8.83 5.29
N LEU A 60 3.99 9.59 6.13
CA LEU A 60 5.16 10.36 5.69
C LEU A 60 6.18 9.47 4.96
N THR A 61 6.45 8.27 5.47
CA THR A 61 7.35 7.29 4.84
C THR A 61 6.83 6.86 3.46
N LEU A 62 5.54 6.52 3.34
CA LEU A 62 4.95 6.16 2.06
C LEU A 62 5.03 7.32 1.06
N GLY A 63 4.74 8.55 1.51
CA GLY A 63 4.87 9.77 0.71
C GLY A 63 6.31 10.00 0.24
N LEU A 64 7.28 9.88 1.15
CA LEU A 64 8.70 10.01 0.86
C LEU A 64 9.16 8.96 -0.17
N MET A 65 8.75 7.70 -0.04
CA MET A 65 9.11 6.65 -0.99
C MET A 65 8.47 6.84 -2.36
N THR A 66 7.23 7.35 -2.43
CA THR A 66 6.61 7.70 -3.72
C THR A 66 7.37 8.83 -4.42
N ALA A 67 7.81 9.84 -3.67
CA ALA A 67 8.61 10.94 -4.18
C ALA A 67 10.03 10.49 -4.57
N ALA A 68 10.66 9.65 -3.75
CA ALA A 68 11.97 9.06 -4.01
C ALA A 68 11.95 8.26 -5.30
N LYS A 69 10.93 7.42 -5.52
CA LYS A 69 10.79 6.67 -6.78
C LYS A 69 10.77 7.59 -8.00
N LEU A 70 9.92 8.62 -7.96
CA LEU A 70 9.83 9.58 -9.06
C LEU A 70 11.17 10.29 -9.31
N GLN A 71 11.84 10.73 -8.25
CA GLN A 71 13.11 11.46 -8.35
C GLN A 71 14.27 10.59 -8.83
N LEU A 72 14.32 9.34 -8.38
CA LEU A 72 15.39 8.40 -8.72
C LEU A 72 15.18 7.82 -10.12
N THR A 73 14.01 7.25 -10.40
CA THR A 73 13.80 6.46 -11.63
C THR A 73 12.98 7.17 -12.69
N GLY A 74 12.42 8.34 -12.39
CA GLY A 74 11.55 9.08 -13.31
C GLY A 74 10.15 8.50 -13.42
N ARG A 75 9.86 7.40 -12.71
CA ARG A 75 8.60 6.65 -12.79
C ARG A 75 7.71 6.89 -11.60
N VAL A 76 6.42 6.95 -11.88
CA VAL A 76 5.38 7.07 -10.86
C VAL A 76 5.19 5.74 -10.15
N LEU A 77 5.08 5.77 -8.82
CA LEU A 77 4.78 4.57 -8.03
C LEU A 77 3.34 4.10 -8.29
N GLY A 78 3.18 2.85 -8.73
CA GLY A 78 1.88 2.23 -8.92
C GLY A 78 1.95 0.71 -8.82
N ILE A 79 1.51 0.15 -7.70
CA ILE A 79 1.57 -1.29 -7.44
C ILE A 79 0.69 -2.05 -8.44
N SER A 80 -0.57 -1.63 -8.62
CA SER A 80 -1.47 -2.23 -9.61
C SER A 80 -0.97 -2.07 -11.04
N GLY A 81 -0.19 -1.02 -11.34
CA GLY A 81 0.45 -0.85 -12.65
C GLY A 81 1.60 -1.82 -12.87
N ALA A 82 2.42 -2.04 -11.85
CA ALA A 82 3.51 -3.01 -11.88
C ALA A 82 2.98 -4.45 -12.03
N VAL A 83 2.00 -4.85 -11.20
CA VAL A 83 1.39 -6.19 -11.27
C VAL A 83 0.72 -6.42 -12.63
N ARG A 84 -0.08 -5.46 -13.09
CA ARG A 84 -0.75 -5.57 -14.39
C ARG A 84 0.24 -5.61 -15.55
N GLY A 85 1.34 -4.86 -15.50
CA GLY A 85 2.39 -4.93 -16.51
C GLY A 85 2.87 -6.36 -16.70
N ILE A 86 3.19 -7.05 -15.59
CA ILE A 86 3.59 -8.46 -15.59
C ILE A 86 2.47 -9.36 -16.13
N VAL A 87 1.21 -9.17 -15.70
CA VAL A 87 0.06 -9.94 -16.21
C VAL A 87 -0.14 -9.76 -17.72
N ARG A 88 0.20 -8.58 -18.26
CA ARG A 88 0.14 -8.29 -19.70
C ARG A 88 1.37 -8.79 -20.47
N GLY A 89 2.38 -9.36 -19.81
CA GLY A 89 3.62 -9.86 -20.41
C GLY A 89 4.79 -8.87 -20.38
N ASP A 90 4.61 -7.66 -19.84
CA ASP A 90 5.68 -6.68 -19.65
C ASP A 90 6.39 -6.92 -18.31
N ALA A 91 7.37 -7.84 -18.35
CA ALA A 91 8.23 -8.19 -17.23
C ALA A 91 9.48 -7.29 -17.12
N ALA A 92 9.37 -5.99 -17.40
CA ALA A 92 10.50 -5.07 -17.26
C ALA A 92 11.16 -5.18 -15.88
N ALA A 93 12.51 -5.11 -15.86
CA ALA A 93 13.32 -5.33 -14.67
C ALA A 93 12.87 -4.49 -13.45
N TRP A 94 12.47 -3.24 -13.67
CA TRP A 94 12.00 -2.36 -12.60
C TRP A 94 10.72 -2.85 -11.91
N ARG A 95 9.80 -3.51 -12.65
CA ARG A 95 8.55 -4.05 -12.09
C ARG A 95 8.84 -5.23 -11.20
N VAL A 96 9.68 -6.13 -11.69
CA VAL A 96 10.13 -7.32 -10.96
C VAL A 96 10.88 -6.89 -9.71
N ALA A 97 11.84 -5.97 -9.83
CA ALA A 97 12.61 -5.44 -8.69
C ALA A 97 11.71 -4.76 -7.64
N PHE A 98 10.78 -3.92 -8.07
CA PHE A 98 9.85 -3.25 -7.15
C PHE A 98 8.94 -4.24 -6.41
N LEU A 99 8.38 -5.23 -7.12
CA LEU A 99 7.50 -6.22 -6.50
C LEU A 99 8.26 -7.24 -5.64
N SER A 100 9.47 -7.65 -6.04
CA SER A 100 10.33 -8.50 -5.21
C SER A 100 10.73 -7.79 -3.93
N GLY A 101 11.05 -6.49 -4.01
CA GLY A 101 11.24 -5.63 -2.85
C GLY A 101 10.02 -5.61 -1.93
N LEU A 102 8.82 -5.48 -2.49
CA LEU A 102 7.56 -5.48 -1.74
C LEU A 102 7.33 -6.82 -0.99
N VAL A 103 7.61 -7.95 -1.64
CA VAL A 103 7.52 -9.29 -1.03
C VAL A 103 8.60 -9.48 0.05
N ALA A 104 9.85 -9.10 -0.23
CA ALA A 104 10.95 -9.17 0.72
C ALA A 104 10.68 -8.31 1.96
N GLY A 105 10.11 -7.12 1.77
CA GLY A 105 9.68 -6.24 2.86
C GLY A 105 8.54 -6.86 3.68
N GLY A 106 7.60 -7.57 3.05
CA GLY A 106 6.59 -8.35 3.75
C GLY A 106 7.16 -9.47 4.61
N LEU A 107 8.14 -10.22 4.09
CA LEU A 107 8.85 -11.26 4.84
C LEU A 107 9.64 -10.66 6.02
N ALA A 108 10.32 -9.54 5.81
CA ALA A 108 11.02 -8.81 6.87
C ALA A 108 10.04 -8.31 7.93
N LEU A 109 8.90 -7.75 7.52
CA LEU A 109 7.86 -7.30 8.45
C LEU A 109 7.29 -8.45 9.26
N LYS A 110 7.11 -9.63 8.65
CA LYS A 110 6.65 -10.83 9.35
C LYS A 110 7.61 -11.25 10.46
N ALA A 111 8.92 -11.05 10.27
CA ALA A 111 9.95 -11.32 11.27
C ALA A 111 10.05 -10.21 12.34
N LEU A 112 9.98 -8.94 11.94
CA LEU A 112 10.23 -7.79 12.81
C LEU A 112 8.99 -7.33 13.59
N LEU A 113 7.81 -7.40 12.98
CA LEU A 113 6.56 -6.92 13.52
C LEU A 113 5.37 -7.80 13.09
N PRO A 114 5.27 -9.05 13.61
CA PRO A 114 4.20 -9.97 13.24
C PRO A 114 2.79 -9.41 13.47
N SER A 115 2.64 -8.51 14.46
CA SER A 115 1.38 -7.84 14.80
C SER A 115 0.87 -6.87 13.72
N ALA A 116 1.71 -6.52 12.74
CA ALA A 116 1.27 -5.74 11.58
C ALA A 116 0.31 -6.52 10.68
N PHE A 117 0.34 -7.86 10.73
CA PHE A 117 -0.58 -8.72 9.99
C PHE A 117 -1.78 -9.11 10.86
N GLU A 118 -2.96 -9.07 10.25
CA GLU A 118 -4.19 -9.56 10.85
C GLU A 118 -4.58 -10.89 10.20
N LEU A 119 -4.98 -11.87 11.02
CA LEU A 119 -5.60 -13.09 10.51
C LEU A 119 -7.03 -12.78 10.12
N LEU A 120 -7.41 -13.13 8.88
CA LEU A 120 -8.79 -12.98 8.44
C LEU A 120 -9.72 -13.82 9.33
N PRO A 121 -10.84 -13.25 9.81
CA PRO A 121 -11.74 -13.94 10.73
C PRO A 121 -12.41 -15.14 10.05
N ALA A 122 -12.86 -16.13 10.83
CA ALA A 122 -13.48 -17.36 10.29
C ALA A 122 -14.71 -17.09 9.39
N GLY A 123 -15.44 -15.99 9.61
CA GLY A 123 -16.54 -15.57 8.74
C GLY A 123 -16.11 -15.02 7.38
N TYR A 124 -14.81 -14.77 7.15
CA TYR A 124 -14.28 -14.26 5.89
C TYR A 124 -14.16 -15.43 4.90
N THR A 125 -15.23 -15.67 4.16
CA THR A 125 -15.32 -16.81 3.25
C THR A 125 -14.37 -16.66 2.04
N LEU A 126 -13.96 -17.80 1.47
CA LEU A 126 -13.18 -17.82 0.22
C LEU A 126 -13.95 -17.18 -0.94
N GLN A 127 -15.29 -17.28 -0.93
CA GLN A 127 -16.14 -16.63 -1.92
C GLN A 127 -16.05 -15.11 -1.83
N ARG A 128 -16.10 -14.53 -0.61
CA ARG A 128 -15.87 -13.10 -0.40
C ARG A 128 -14.50 -12.70 -0.93
N ALA A 129 -13.47 -13.48 -0.61
CA ALA A 129 -12.11 -13.24 -1.08
C ALA A 129 -12.03 -13.22 -2.61
N ALA A 130 -12.66 -14.20 -3.28
CA ALA A 130 -12.67 -14.33 -4.73
C ALA A 130 -13.40 -13.16 -5.40
N VAL A 131 -14.62 -12.82 -4.94
CA VAL A 131 -15.40 -11.71 -5.50
C VAL A 131 -14.68 -10.38 -5.29
N ALA A 132 -14.18 -10.13 -4.08
CA ALA A 132 -13.44 -8.90 -3.79
C ALA A 132 -12.16 -8.80 -4.64
N GLY A 133 -11.40 -9.89 -4.72
CA GLY A 133 -10.19 -9.96 -5.53
C GLY A 133 -10.47 -9.67 -7.00
N LEU A 134 -11.45 -10.36 -7.60
CA LEU A 134 -11.83 -10.18 -9.00
C LEU A 134 -12.24 -8.74 -9.31
N LEU A 135 -13.09 -8.13 -8.48
CA LEU A 135 -13.52 -6.74 -8.63
C LEU A 135 -12.35 -5.76 -8.48
N VAL A 136 -11.45 -5.99 -7.52
CA VAL A 136 -10.23 -5.17 -7.37
C VAL A 136 -9.33 -5.32 -8.60
N GLY A 137 -9.18 -6.54 -9.14
CA GLY A 137 -8.40 -6.80 -10.35
C GLY A 137 -8.94 -6.06 -11.56
N LEU A 138 -10.22 -6.27 -11.88
CA LEU A 138 -10.93 -5.61 -12.97
C LEU A 138 -10.91 -4.08 -12.82
N GLY A 139 -11.27 -3.59 -11.63
CA GLY A 139 -11.41 -2.17 -11.36
C GLY A 139 -10.08 -1.44 -11.44
N THR A 140 -9.02 -2.00 -10.85
CA THR A 140 -7.70 -1.38 -10.94
C THR A 140 -7.14 -1.44 -12.35
N SER A 141 -7.43 -2.51 -13.11
CA SER A 141 -7.07 -2.60 -14.53
C SER A 141 -7.78 -1.51 -15.35
N ARG A 142 -9.11 -1.46 -15.39
CA ARG A 142 -9.84 -0.42 -16.14
C ARG A 142 -9.51 1.00 -15.70
N GLY A 143 -9.46 1.21 -14.39
CA GLY A 143 -9.19 2.51 -13.80
C GLY A 143 -7.75 2.99 -13.97
N SER A 144 -6.83 2.16 -14.48
CA SER A 144 -5.39 2.46 -14.61
C SER A 144 -4.68 2.84 -13.30
N GLY A 145 -5.22 2.42 -12.15
CA GLY A 145 -4.66 2.78 -10.86
C GLY A 145 -5.46 2.25 -9.67
N CYS A 146 -4.94 2.51 -8.48
CA CYS A 146 -5.55 2.18 -7.19
C CYS A 146 -5.22 3.29 -6.18
N THR A 147 -5.35 3.03 -4.87
CA THR A 147 -5.09 4.01 -3.80
C THR A 147 -3.69 4.64 -3.88
N SER A 148 -2.62 3.87 -4.15
CA SER A 148 -1.26 4.44 -4.25
C SER A 148 -1.04 5.25 -5.53
N GLY A 149 -1.66 4.82 -6.64
CA GLY A 149 -1.55 5.49 -7.95
C GLY A 149 -2.38 6.78 -8.04
N HIS A 150 -3.67 6.72 -7.72
CA HIS A 150 -4.59 7.87 -7.77
C HIS A 150 -4.62 8.63 -6.45
N GLY A 151 -4.80 7.92 -5.33
CA GLY A 151 -4.97 8.53 -4.01
C GLY A 151 -3.74 9.30 -3.50
N ILE A 152 -2.53 8.77 -3.75
CA ILE A 152 -1.28 9.43 -3.35
C ILE A 152 -0.63 10.13 -4.55
N CYS A 153 -0.09 9.36 -5.51
CA CYS A 153 0.75 9.94 -6.58
C CYS A 153 -0.04 10.89 -7.51
N GLY A 154 -1.28 10.52 -7.86
CA GLY A 154 -2.14 11.29 -8.74
C GLY A 154 -2.59 12.62 -8.12
N ASN A 155 -3.00 12.57 -6.85
CA ASN A 155 -3.37 13.76 -6.07
C ASN A 155 -2.16 14.66 -5.77
N ALA A 156 -0.98 14.10 -5.49
CA ALA A 156 0.27 14.86 -5.35
C ALA A 156 0.65 15.63 -6.63
N ARG A 157 0.25 15.13 -7.80
CA ARG A 157 0.37 15.82 -9.10
C ARG A 157 -0.74 16.82 -9.39
N LEU A 158 -1.73 16.98 -8.50
CA LEU A 158 -2.91 17.83 -8.71
C LEU A 158 -3.72 17.43 -9.96
N SER A 159 -3.80 16.13 -10.23
CA SER A 159 -4.55 15.60 -11.39
C SER A 159 -6.04 15.49 -11.06
N LEU A 160 -6.89 16.25 -11.78
CA LEU A 160 -8.35 16.15 -11.66
C LEU A 160 -8.84 14.72 -11.89
N ARG A 161 -8.27 14.01 -12.88
CA ARG A 161 -8.53 12.59 -13.15
C ARG A 161 -8.37 11.73 -11.90
N SER A 162 -7.29 11.94 -11.15
CA SER A 162 -7.00 11.15 -9.95
C SER A 162 -7.86 11.55 -8.76
N LEU A 163 -8.23 12.83 -8.66
CA LEU A 163 -9.16 13.30 -7.64
C LEU A 163 -10.54 12.67 -7.83
N VAL A 164 -11.07 12.70 -9.06
CA VAL A 164 -12.36 12.08 -9.42
C VAL A 164 -12.34 10.58 -9.14
N ALA A 165 -11.29 9.88 -9.56
CA ALA A 165 -11.11 8.46 -9.26
C ALA A 165 -11.13 8.19 -7.75
N THR A 166 -10.40 9.01 -6.97
CA THR A 166 -10.31 8.91 -5.52
C THR A 166 -11.67 9.04 -4.86
N VAL A 167 -12.43 10.07 -5.21
CA VAL A 167 -13.78 10.27 -4.69
C VAL A 167 -14.69 9.09 -5.06
N ALA A 168 -14.65 8.65 -6.32
CA ALA A 168 -15.50 7.57 -6.83
C ALA A 168 -15.27 6.23 -6.10
N PHE A 169 -14.00 5.81 -5.94
CA PHE A 169 -13.71 4.55 -5.26
C PHE A 169 -13.93 4.63 -3.74
N MET A 170 -13.74 5.80 -3.12
CA MET A 170 -14.03 5.99 -1.69
C MET A 170 -15.54 5.90 -1.43
N ALA A 171 -16.35 6.57 -2.25
CA ALA A 171 -17.81 6.53 -2.14
C ALA A 171 -18.34 5.11 -2.34
N THR A 172 -17.91 4.43 -3.41
CA THR A 172 -18.36 3.06 -3.70
C THR A 172 -17.84 2.06 -2.67
N GLY A 173 -16.62 2.25 -2.17
CA GLY A 173 -16.08 1.43 -1.09
C GLY A 173 -16.86 1.56 0.20
N ALA A 174 -17.31 2.77 0.57
CA ALA A 174 -18.15 2.98 1.73
C ALA A 174 -19.51 2.29 1.59
N VAL A 175 -20.15 2.43 0.43
CA VAL A 175 -21.43 1.75 0.12
C VAL A 175 -21.26 0.23 0.16
N ALA A 176 -20.25 -0.30 -0.52
CA ALA A 176 -20.02 -1.74 -0.60
C ALA A 176 -19.64 -2.34 0.77
N ALA A 177 -18.82 -1.65 1.56
CA ALA A 177 -18.48 -2.07 2.93
C ALA A 177 -19.72 -2.15 3.83
N ARG A 178 -20.67 -1.21 3.65
CA ARG A 178 -21.95 -1.23 4.36
C ARG A 178 -22.83 -2.38 3.91
N LEU A 179 -23.02 -2.56 2.59
CA LEU A 179 -23.88 -3.61 2.03
C LEU A 179 -23.34 -5.01 2.31
N ALA A 180 -22.02 -5.19 2.28
CA ALA A 180 -21.37 -6.44 2.63
C ALA A 180 -21.22 -6.64 4.14
N GLU A 181 -21.70 -5.71 4.98
CA GLU A 181 -21.53 -5.76 6.44
C GLU A 181 -20.09 -6.04 6.88
N THR A 182 -19.11 -5.50 6.15
CA THR A 182 -17.71 -5.85 6.33
C THR A 182 -17.21 -5.48 7.73
N ALA A 183 -17.68 -4.36 8.30
CA ALA A 183 -17.36 -4.00 9.69
C ALA A 183 -17.85 -5.04 10.71
N ALA A 184 -19.04 -5.62 10.50
CA ALA A 184 -19.59 -6.64 11.38
C ALA A 184 -18.77 -7.93 11.30
N LEU A 185 -18.27 -8.27 10.10
CA LEU A 185 -17.40 -9.43 9.89
C LEU A 185 -16.10 -9.35 10.72
N PHE A 186 -15.52 -8.15 10.85
CA PHE A 186 -14.35 -7.90 11.70
C PHE A 186 -14.73 -7.56 13.16
N SER A 187 -15.99 -7.79 13.55
CA SER A 187 -16.49 -7.55 14.92
C SER A 187 -16.24 -6.12 15.42
N LEU A 188 -16.29 -5.13 14.53
CA LEU A 188 -16.01 -3.74 14.88
C LEU A 188 -17.16 -3.15 15.72
N PRO A 189 -16.88 -2.61 16.92
CA PRO A 189 -17.90 -2.10 17.82
C PRO A 189 -18.57 -0.83 17.28
N ARG A 190 -19.92 -0.77 17.35
CA ARG A 190 -20.73 0.40 16.96
C ARG A 190 -20.58 1.51 18.00
N GLY A 191 -20.24 2.73 17.56
CA GLY A 191 -20.33 3.94 18.39
C GLY A 191 -19.20 4.17 19.41
N ILE A 192 -17.99 3.64 19.20
CA ILE A 192 -16.84 4.03 20.04
C ILE A 192 -16.27 5.36 19.55
N ALA A 193 -16.29 6.38 20.42
CA ALA A 193 -15.47 7.58 20.27
C ALA A 193 -13.98 7.16 20.24
N PRO A 194 -13.22 7.50 19.18
CA PRO A 194 -11.83 7.09 19.03
C PRO A 194 -10.96 7.93 19.98
N LEU A 195 -10.92 7.58 21.26
CA LEU A 195 -10.25 8.42 22.26
C LEU A 195 -9.45 7.67 23.32
N ALA A 196 -9.15 6.39 23.10
CA ALA A 196 -7.99 5.78 23.74
C ALA A 196 -6.82 5.85 22.75
N ALA A 197 -6.17 7.01 22.67
CA ALA A 197 -4.89 7.11 22.01
C ALA A 197 -3.92 6.16 22.74
N ALA A 198 -3.32 5.21 22.02
CA ALA A 198 -2.11 4.57 22.53
C ALA A 198 -1.12 5.69 22.87
N GLY A 199 -0.44 5.59 24.02
CA GLY A 199 0.52 6.62 24.44
C GLY A 199 1.53 6.93 23.32
N PRO A 200 2.14 8.13 23.30
CA PRO A 200 2.86 8.68 22.13
C PRO A 200 4.05 7.85 21.61
N TRP A 201 4.47 6.81 22.34
CA TRP A 201 5.66 6.00 22.03
C TRP A 201 5.39 4.49 22.12
N SER A 202 4.37 4.01 21.43
CA SER A 202 4.20 2.59 21.16
C SER A 202 5.42 2.00 20.40
N PRO A 203 5.66 0.67 20.48
CA PRO A 203 6.69 0.02 19.67
C PRO A 203 6.52 0.28 18.16
N THR A 204 5.27 0.37 17.69
CA THR A 204 4.91 0.69 16.30
C THR A 204 5.25 2.14 15.94
N ALA A 205 5.03 3.11 16.85
CA ALA A 205 5.46 4.50 16.64
C ALA A 205 6.99 4.62 16.52
N LYS A 206 7.74 3.95 17.42
CA LYS A 206 9.21 3.92 17.35
C LYS A 206 9.71 3.30 16.05
N PHE A 207 9.08 2.20 15.62
CA PHE A 207 9.36 1.58 14.34
C PHE A 207 9.07 2.52 13.16
N ALA A 208 7.95 3.24 13.17
CA ALA A 208 7.58 4.19 12.13
C ALA A 208 8.59 5.37 12.01
N VAL A 209 9.06 5.91 13.15
CA VAL A 209 10.11 6.96 13.16
C VAL A 209 11.43 6.42 12.59
N GLY A 210 11.88 5.25 13.07
CA GLY A 210 13.10 4.62 12.58
C GLY A 210 13.03 4.32 11.08
N LEU A 211 11.88 3.84 10.61
CA LEU A 211 11.64 3.58 9.20
C LEU A 211 11.68 4.85 8.35
N LEU A 212 11.10 5.96 8.82
CA LEU A 212 11.16 7.25 8.13
C LEU A 212 12.61 7.73 8.00
N ALA A 213 13.41 7.58 9.06
CA ALA A 213 14.83 7.95 9.04
C ALA A 213 15.62 7.10 8.05
N VAL A 214 15.43 5.77 8.05
CA VAL A 214 16.05 4.85 7.07
C VAL A 214 15.62 5.21 5.65
N ALA A 215 14.34 5.49 5.43
CA ALA A 215 13.83 5.87 4.12
C ALA A 215 14.48 7.17 3.60
N ALA A 216 14.62 8.17 4.47
CA ALA A 216 15.28 9.43 4.11
C ALA A 216 16.77 9.24 3.80
N THR A 217 17.50 8.49 4.63
CA THR A 217 18.94 8.26 4.42
C THR A 217 19.21 7.42 3.19
N THR A 218 18.44 6.35 2.95
CA THR A 218 18.54 5.53 1.74
C THR A 218 18.25 6.35 0.48
N TRP A 219 17.18 7.16 0.48
CA TRP A 219 16.89 8.04 -0.65
C TRP A 219 18.03 9.02 -0.94
N LEU A 220 18.56 9.69 0.10
CA LEU A 220 19.68 10.62 -0.05
C LEU A 220 20.95 9.93 -0.54
N ALA A 221 21.26 8.74 -0.05
CA ALA A 221 22.42 7.96 -0.46
C ALA A 221 22.32 7.56 -1.95
N LEU A 222 21.18 7.02 -2.37
CA LEU A 222 20.94 6.65 -3.78
C LEU A 222 20.96 7.88 -4.70
N ALA A 223 20.38 9.01 -4.27
CA ALA A 223 20.41 10.25 -5.04
C ALA A 223 21.83 10.82 -5.18
N ARG A 224 22.69 10.66 -4.16
CA ARG A 224 24.11 11.06 -4.23
C ARG A 224 24.91 10.12 -5.13
N ALA A 225 24.72 8.81 -5.00
CA ALA A 225 25.37 7.82 -5.86
C ALA A 225 25.03 8.05 -7.34
N ALA A 226 23.74 8.23 -7.65
CA ALA A 226 23.29 8.52 -9.02
C ALA A 226 23.89 9.82 -9.59
N LYS A 227 24.01 10.88 -8.77
CA LYS A 227 24.70 12.12 -9.18
C LYS A 227 26.19 11.90 -9.46
N GLY A 228 26.85 11.06 -8.66
CA GLY A 228 28.26 10.71 -8.87
C GLY A 228 28.51 10.02 -10.20
N VAL A 229 27.59 9.14 -10.62
CA VAL A 229 27.67 8.43 -11.92
C VAL A 229 27.21 9.32 -13.09
N ALA A 230 26.19 10.17 -12.90
CA ALA A 230 25.66 11.01 -13.99
C ALA A 230 26.49 12.28 -14.27
N ALA A 231 27.35 12.71 -13.35
CA ALA A 231 28.23 13.87 -13.53
C ALA A 231 29.29 13.66 -14.64
N PRO A 232 30.07 12.56 -14.66
CA PRO A 232 31.03 12.29 -15.73
C PRO A 232 30.32 12.09 -17.09
N ALA A 233 29.23 11.32 -17.14
CA ALA A 233 28.41 11.12 -18.36
C ALA A 233 27.96 12.42 -19.04
N ARG A 234 27.53 13.41 -18.25
CA ARG A 234 27.10 14.72 -18.76
C ARG A 234 28.28 15.60 -19.17
N ALA A 235 29.43 15.45 -18.52
CA ALA A 235 30.65 16.17 -18.89
C ALA A 235 31.24 15.62 -20.21
N GLU A 236 31.26 14.30 -20.39
CA GLU A 236 31.66 13.63 -21.64
C GLU A 236 30.68 13.94 -22.77
N SER A 237 29.36 13.84 -22.55
CA SER A 237 28.37 14.20 -23.57
C SER A 237 28.47 15.68 -23.98
N ALA A 238 28.70 16.59 -23.03
CA ALA A 238 28.89 18.01 -23.34
C ALA A 238 30.25 18.32 -24.00
N ALA A 239 31.26 17.47 -23.82
CA ALA A 239 32.53 17.54 -24.54
C ALA A 239 32.39 16.95 -25.96
N SER A 240 31.69 15.83 -26.11
CA SER A 240 31.34 15.21 -27.39
C SER A 240 30.50 16.15 -28.25
N ILE A 241 29.39 16.67 -27.73
CA ILE A 241 28.54 17.64 -28.46
C ILE A 241 29.30 18.93 -28.79
N ARG A 242 30.22 19.40 -27.94
CA ARG A 242 31.08 20.54 -28.29
C ARG A 242 32.07 20.20 -29.40
N THR A 243 32.56 18.96 -29.43
CA THR A 243 33.44 18.46 -30.48
C THR A 243 32.68 18.27 -31.78
N GLU A 244 31.49 17.68 -31.74
CA GLU A 244 30.57 17.53 -32.87
C GLU A 244 30.07 18.88 -33.37
N LEU A 245 29.76 19.86 -32.53
CA LEU A 245 29.40 21.21 -32.97
C LEU A 245 30.60 21.95 -33.58
N ARG A 246 31.82 21.72 -33.07
CA ARG A 246 33.06 22.21 -33.69
C ARG A 246 33.34 21.54 -35.03
N GLN A 247 33.02 20.25 -35.15
CA GLN A 247 33.15 19.47 -36.38
C GLN A 247 31.99 19.75 -37.36
N ALA A 248 30.80 20.11 -36.88
CA ALA A 248 29.65 20.51 -37.69
C ALA A 248 29.82 21.93 -38.26
N GLY A 249 30.71 22.74 -37.69
CA GLY A 249 31.26 23.91 -38.36
C GLY A 249 32.29 23.59 -39.45
N ALA A 250 32.75 22.33 -39.55
CA ALA A 250 33.82 21.89 -40.46
C ALA A 250 33.40 20.76 -41.43
N LEU A 251 32.23 20.15 -41.28
CA LEU A 251 31.81 18.98 -42.07
C LEU A 251 30.32 19.03 -42.39
N GLU A 252 29.98 19.62 -43.53
CA GLU A 252 28.69 19.51 -44.21
C GLU A 252 28.52 18.15 -44.94
N LYS A 253 29.45 17.19 -44.79
CA LYS A 253 29.39 15.89 -45.49
C LYS A 253 30.05 14.77 -44.69
N ALA A 254 29.25 13.96 -44.01
CA ALA A 254 29.50 12.61 -43.45
C ALA A 254 28.72 12.53 -42.12
N GLN A 255 27.84 11.60 -41.78
CA GLN A 255 27.48 10.28 -42.29
C GLN A 255 26.04 10.02 -41.80
N LEU A 256 25.11 9.77 -42.71
CA LEU A 256 23.90 8.98 -42.40
C LEU A 256 24.33 7.54 -42.56
N ASN A 257 24.59 6.83 -41.46
CA ASN A 257 24.52 5.37 -41.30
C ASN A 257 25.41 5.00 -40.11
N ASP A 258 24.90 5.16 -38.89
CA ASP A 258 25.41 4.38 -37.77
C ASP A 258 24.24 3.95 -36.89
N GLU A 259 24.26 2.66 -36.58
CA GLU A 259 23.41 1.98 -35.61
C GLU A 259 23.57 2.66 -34.23
N PRO A 260 22.53 2.76 -33.39
CA PRO A 260 22.67 3.43 -32.09
C PRO A 260 23.77 2.75 -31.26
N PRO A 261 24.73 3.52 -30.71
CA PRO A 261 25.86 2.95 -29.98
C PRO A 261 25.36 2.14 -28.78
N SER A 262 25.95 0.96 -28.59
CA SER A 262 25.74 0.12 -27.41
C SER A 262 25.89 0.95 -26.14
N ALA A 263 24.88 0.91 -25.26
CA ALA A 263 24.85 1.72 -24.03
C ALA A 263 26.17 1.57 -23.24
N GLY A 264 26.91 2.68 -23.09
CA GLY A 264 28.19 2.68 -22.41
C GLY A 264 28.11 2.20 -20.94
N PRO A 265 29.26 1.90 -20.30
CA PRO A 265 29.31 1.36 -18.94
C PRO A 265 28.56 2.22 -17.91
N GLU A 266 28.55 3.54 -18.09
CA GLU A 266 27.82 4.48 -17.22
C GLU A 266 26.29 4.35 -17.35
N ALA A 267 25.77 4.14 -18.56
CA ALA A 267 24.35 3.93 -18.79
C ALA A 267 23.87 2.62 -18.15
N GLN A 268 24.71 1.57 -18.21
CA GLN A 268 24.46 0.30 -17.54
C GLN A 268 24.48 0.44 -16.00
N GLN A 269 25.40 1.23 -15.45
CA GLN A 269 25.46 1.54 -14.01
C GLN A 269 24.24 2.34 -13.53
N LEU A 270 23.75 3.32 -14.32
CA LEU A 270 22.53 4.05 -13.98
C LEU A 270 21.30 3.14 -14.02
N ALA A 271 21.24 2.20 -14.97
CA ALA A 271 20.16 1.22 -15.06
C ALA A 271 20.15 0.25 -13.87
N SER A 272 21.32 -0.21 -13.42
CA SER A 272 21.43 -1.07 -12.23
C SER A 272 21.08 -0.32 -10.94
N LEU A 273 21.51 0.94 -10.80
CA LEU A 273 21.11 1.83 -9.70
C LEU A 273 19.60 2.09 -9.69
N ALA A 274 18.98 2.30 -10.85
CA ALA A 274 17.54 2.46 -10.96
C ALA A 274 16.79 1.20 -10.47
N THR A 275 17.24 0.03 -10.92
CA THR A 275 16.65 -1.27 -10.53
C THR A 275 16.81 -1.52 -9.03
N ALA A 276 17.99 -1.22 -8.47
CA ALA A 276 18.23 -1.30 -7.03
C ALA A 276 17.32 -0.33 -6.26
N ALA A 277 17.20 0.91 -6.73
CA ALA A 277 16.31 1.91 -6.14
C ALA A 277 14.84 1.44 -6.15
N ASP A 278 14.38 0.81 -7.24
CA ASP A 278 13.03 0.25 -7.32
C ASP A 278 12.81 -0.86 -6.29
N MET A 279 13.80 -1.74 -6.09
CA MET A 279 13.75 -2.78 -5.06
C MET A 279 13.71 -2.20 -3.64
N PHE A 280 14.58 -1.24 -3.33
CA PHE A 280 14.59 -0.58 -2.02
C PHE A 280 13.31 0.19 -1.74
N VAL A 281 12.78 0.89 -2.75
CA VAL A 281 11.49 1.56 -2.63
C VAL A 281 10.39 0.53 -2.36
N GLY A 282 10.35 -0.59 -3.08
CA GLY A 282 9.39 -1.68 -2.82
C GLY A 282 9.47 -2.19 -1.39
N PHE A 283 10.69 -2.47 -0.91
CA PHE A 283 10.95 -2.97 0.43
C PHE A 283 10.50 -2.00 1.53
N LEU A 284 10.93 -0.75 1.47
CA LEU A 284 10.57 0.27 2.46
C LEU A 284 9.08 0.65 2.38
N PHE A 285 8.47 0.59 1.19
CA PHE A 285 7.04 0.80 1.02
C PHE A 285 6.23 -0.33 1.70
N ALA A 286 6.66 -1.60 1.61
CA ALA A 286 6.02 -2.69 2.34
C ALA A 286 6.10 -2.51 3.87
N LEU A 287 7.27 -2.11 4.39
CA LEU A 287 7.41 -1.81 5.82
C LEU A 287 6.51 -0.64 6.24
N GLY A 288 6.37 0.38 5.38
CA GLY A 288 5.48 1.51 5.59
C GLY A 288 4.00 1.10 5.65
N LEU A 289 3.57 0.19 4.76
CA LEU A 289 2.22 -0.37 4.78
C LEU A 289 1.92 -1.13 6.09
N GLY A 290 2.93 -1.84 6.61
CA GLY A 290 2.86 -2.50 7.91
C GLY A 290 2.71 -1.53 9.06
N ALA A 291 3.62 -0.56 9.14
CA ALA A 291 3.62 0.46 10.19
C ALA A 291 2.35 1.33 10.19
N SER A 292 1.76 1.57 9.02
CA SER A 292 0.54 2.37 8.89
C SER A 292 -0.73 1.61 9.29
N GLY A 293 -0.65 0.28 9.46
CA GLY A 293 -1.80 -0.59 9.72
C GLY A 293 -2.64 -0.90 8.47
N MET A 294 -2.17 -0.58 7.26
CA MET A 294 -2.90 -0.85 6.02
C MET A 294 -2.92 -2.35 5.65
N LEU A 295 -2.10 -3.17 6.32
CA LEU A 295 -2.14 -4.62 6.21
C LEU A 295 -3.24 -5.27 7.06
N GLN A 296 -3.91 -4.49 7.93
CA GLN A 296 -5.01 -4.94 8.78
C GLN A 296 -6.33 -4.60 8.09
N PRO A 297 -7.07 -5.59 7.56
CA PRO A 297 -8.34 -5.33 6.88
C PRO A 297 -9.37 -4.69 7.81
N SER A 298 -9.30 -4.93 9.13
CA SER A 298 -10.16 -4.26 10.12
C SER A 298 -9.99 -2.73 10.12
N LYS A 299 -8.75 -2.21 10.04
CA LYS A 299 -8.48 -0.76 9.96
C LYS A 299 -8.99 -0.14 8.67
N VAL A 300 -8.75 -0.82 7.56
CA VAL A 300 -9.20 -0.38 6.22
C VAL A 300 -10.73 -0.32 6.16
N THR A 301 -11.39 -1.36 6.68
CA THR A 301 -12.86 -1.46 6.64
C THR A 301 -13.51 -0.57 7.68
N GLY A 302 -12.87 -0.33 8.83
CA GLY A 302 -13.26 0.68 9.81
C GLY A 302 -13.29 2.09 9.19
N PHE A 303 -12.29 2.44 8.39
CA PHE A 303 -12.29 3.71 7.65
C PHE A 303 -13.41 3.80 6.59
N LEU A 304 -13.67 2.72 5.84
CA LEU A 304 -14.73 2.71 4.83
C LEU A 304 -16.14 2.69 5.42
N SER A 305 -16.30 2.20 6.64
CA SER A 305 -17.60 2.00 7.30
C SER A 305 -18.15 3.28 7.94
N VAL A 306 -17.91 4.43 7.29
CA VAL A 306 -18.46 5.73 7.68
C VAL A 306 -19.99 5.71 7.75
N LEU A 307 -20.64 4.94 6.86
CA LEU A 307 -22.09 4.75 6.82
C LEU A 307 -22.64 3.79 7.89
N ALA A 308 -21.77 3.06 8.61
CA ALA A 308 -22.17 2.06 9.60
C ALA A 308 -22.01 2.54 11.05
N GLY A 309 -21.49 3.76 11.28
CA GLY A 309 -21.27 4.30 12.63
C GLY A 309 -20.07 3.68 13.38
N THR A 310 -19.15 3.03 12.66
CA THR A 310 -17.95 2.36 13.19
C THR A 310 -16.69 2.96 12.56
N TRP A 311 -16.65 4.29 12.43
CA TRP A 311 -15.65 4.97 11.61
C TRP A 311 -14.31 5.13 12.35
N ASP A 312 -13.23 4.61 11.74
CA ASP A 312 -11.85 4.83 12.18
C ASP A 312 -11.13 5.80 11.23
N PRO A 313 -10.76 7.02 11.69
CA PRO A 313 -10.09 8.01 10.85
C PRO A 313 -8.59 7.72 10.63
N SER A 314 -8.02 6.65 11.19
CA SER A 314 -6.57 6.35 11.07
C SER A 314 -6.07 6.35 9.61
N LEU A 315 -6.85 5.83 8.66
CA LEU A 315 -6.45 5.83 7.24
C LEU A 315 -6.38 7.24 6.64
N ALA A 316 -7.17 8.20 7.14
CA ALA A 316 -7.08 9.59 6.73
C ALA A 316 -5.73 10.20 7.11
N PHE A 317 -5.19 9.85 8.30
CA PHE A 317 -3.85 10.28 8.71
C PHE A 317 -2.75 9.65 7.86
N VAL A 318 -2.90 8.38 7.43
CA VAL A 318 -1.97 7.76 6.48
C VAL A 318 -1.94 8.54 5.16
N MET A 319 -3.11 8.80 4.58
CA MET A 319 -3.21 9.52 3.32
C MET A 319 -2.74 10.98 3.45
N GLY A 320 -3.12 11.66 4.54
CA GLY A 320 -2.70 13.02 4.86
C GLY A 320 -1.19 13.14 5.05
N GLY A 321 -0.58 12.25 5.82
CA GLY A 321 0.89 12.19 5.99
C GLY A 321 1.60 11.90 4.68
N ALA A 322 1.09 10.97 3.86
CA ALA A 322 1.68 10.68 2.55
C ALA A 322 1.61 11.90 1.62
N LEU A 323 0.47 12.57 1.54
CA LEU A 323 0.29 13.76 0.71
C LEU A 323 1.09 14.96 1.22
N LEU A 324 1.27 15.11 2.53
CA LEU A 324 2.03 16.20 3.14
C LEU A 324 3.49 16.22 2.64
N VAL A 325 4.08 15.06 2.37
CA VAL A 325 5.43 14.94 1.81
C VAL A 325 5.40 14.82 0.28
N ALA A 326 4.51 13.98 -0.26
CA ALA A 326 4.48 13.70 -1.68
C ALA A 326 4.08 14.92 -2.52
N LEU A 327 3.10 15.72 -2.08
CA LEU A 327 2.64 16.89 -2.84
C LEU A 327 3.76 17.92 -3.06
N PRO A 328 4.39 18.50 -2.02
CA PRO A 328 5.46 19.47 -2.25
C PRO A 328 6.65 18.86 -2.97
N ALA A 329 6.99 17.59 -2.69
CA ALA A 329 8.09 16.91 -3.38
C ALA A 329 7.81 16.73 -4.88
N PHE A 330 6.63 16.26 -5.27
CA PHE A 330 6.25 16.13 -6.68
C PHE A 330 6.21 17.50 -7.37
N GLN A 331 5.60 18.51 -6.75
CA GLN A 331 5.55 19.85 -7.34
C GLN A 331 6.95 20.45 -7.52
N LEU A 332 7.84 20.30 -6.55
CA LEU A 332 9.22 20.78 -6.65
C LEU A 332 10.04 19.99 -7.68
N THR A 333 9.87 18.66 -7.74
CA THR A 333 10.54 17.81 -8.73
C THR A 333 10.08 18.14 -10.14
N LEU A 334 8.77 18.29 -10.36
CA LEU A 334 8.21 18.59 -11.68
C LEU A 334 8.48 20.03 -12.13
N ARG A 335 8.68 20.99 -11.20
CA ARG A 335 9.12 22.35 -11.50
C ARG A 335 10.61 22.44 -11.85
N ARG A 336 11.43 21.48 -11.41
CA ARG A 336 12.86 21.46 -11.72
C ARG A 336 13.05 20.93 -13.13
N THR A 337 13.84 21.64 -13.94
CA THR A 337 14.24 21.22 -15.30
C THR A 337 15.30 20.11 -15.31
N ARG A 338 15.75 19.65 -14.13
CA ARG A 338 16.70 18.54 -14.03
C ARG A 338 15.93 17.23 -14.20
N GLY A 339 16.35 16.41 -15.16
CA GLY A 339 15.84 15.04 -15.35
C GLY A 339 16.07 14.14 -14.12
N PRO A 340 15.43 12.95 -14.10
CA PRO A 340 15.55 12.00 -12.99
C PRO A 340 17.00 11.57 -12.73
N ALA A 341 17.28 11.09 -11.52
CA ALA A 341 18.66 10.83 -11.10
C ALA A 341 19.29 9.63 -11.84
N CYS A 342 18.52 8.58 -12.09
CA CYS A 342 18.95 7.33 -12.70
C CYS A 342 18.33 7.09 -14.09
N ALA A 343 17.66 8.08 -14.67
CA ALA A 343 16.99 7.95 -15.96
C ALA A 343 17.11 9.25 -16.79
N SER A 344 16.97 9.13 -18.11
CA SER A 344 17.08 10.25 -19.04
C SER A 344 15.83 11.13 -19.09
N CYS A 345 14.64 10.57 -18.85
CA CYS A 345 13.36 11.27 -18.91
C CYS A 345 12.36 10.81 -17.84
N TYR A 346 11.36 11.65 -17.58
CA TYR A 346 10.24 11.31 -16.71
C TYR A 346 9.15 10.57 -17.49
N GLU A 347 8.81 9.35 -17.07
CA GLU A 347 7.69 8.56 -17.61
C GLU A 347 6.43 8.85 -16.79
N LEU A 348 5.76 9.97 -17.08
CA LEU A 348 4.52 10.36 -16.40
C LEU A 348 3.28 9.87 -17.17
N PRO A 349 2.24 9.36 -16.49
CA PRO A 349 0.97 9.03 -17.13
C PRO A 349 0.20 10.33 -17.41
N PHE A 350 0.23 10.81 -18.66
CA PHE A 350 -0.34 12.09 -19.09
C PHE A 350 -1.83 12.05 -19.48
N LYS A 351 -2.55 10.94 -19.26
CA LYS A 351 -3.98 10.86 -19.59
C LYS A 351 -4.77 11.82 -18.68
N LYS A 352 -5.25 12.93 -19.26
CA LYS A 352 -6.05 13.95 -18.55
C LYS A 352 -7.56 13.73 -18.67
N SER A 353 -8.01 12.94 -19.63
CA SER A 353 -9.44 12.73 -19.89
C SER A 353 -10.13 12.00 -18.74
N LEU A 354 -11.34 12.45 -18.45
CA LEU A 354 -12.31 11.73 -17.63
C LEU A 354 -13.08 10.79 -18.57
N ASP A 355 -12.63 9.55 -18.67
CA ASP A 355 -13.22 8.52 -19.51
C ASP A 355 -14.13 7.58 -18.70
N ALA A 356 -15.04 6.90 -19.39
CA ALA A 356 -15.92 5.91 -18.77
C ALA A 356 -15.11 4.79 -18.09
N ASP A 357 -13.98 4.39 -18.67
CA ASP A 357 -13.08 3.38 -18.10
C ASP A 357 -12.53 3.76 -16.73
N LEU A 358 -12.18 5.04 -16.53
CA LEU A 358 -11.75 5.54 -15.22
C LEU A 358 -12.89 5.46 -14.21
N VAL A 359 -14.07 5.93 -14.58
CA VAL A 359 -15.22 5.97 -13.66
C VAL A 359 -15.64 4.55 -13.31
N LEU A 360 -15.94 3.71 -14.31
CA LEU A 360 -16.32 2.31 -14.12
C LEU A 360 -15.24 1.52 -13.38
N GLY A 361 -13.97 1.72 -13.73
CA GLY A 361 -12.85 1.09 -13.04
C GLY A 361 -12.75 1.51 -11.57
N SER A 362 -12.88 2.82 -11.28
CA SER A 362 -12.83 3.35 -9.91
C SER A 362 -13.99 2.86 -9.06
N LEU A 363 -15.23 2.86 -9.60
CA LEU A 363 -16.39 2.33 -8.91
C LEU A 363 -16.20 0.83 -8.60
N THR A 364 -15.78 0.04 -9.59
CA THR A 364 -15.55 -1.41 -9.45
C THR A 364 -14.44 -1.72 -8.44
N PHE A 365 -13.35 -0.96 -8.47
CA PHE A 365 -12.27 -1.06 -7.49
C PHE A 365 -12.76 -0.73 -6.08
N GLY A 366 -13.52 0.37 -5.93
CA GLY A 366 -14.13 0.76 -4.66
C GLY A 366 -15.01 -0.35 -4.10
N ALA A 367 -15.88 -0.93 -4.92
CA ALA A 367 -16.75 -2.02 -4.51
C ALA A 367 -15.96 -3.24 -3.99
N GLY A 368 -14.97 -3.71 -4.75
CA GLY A 368 -14.13 -4.84 -4.34
C GLY A 368 -13.32 -4.53 -3.06
N TRP A 369 -12.78 -3.31 -2.95
CA TRP A 369 -12.03 -2.87 -1.79
C TRP A 369 -12.92 -2.80 -0.52
N GLY A 370 -14.17 -2.34 -0.64
CA GLY A 370 -15.13 -2.31 0.48
C GLY A 370 -15.63 -3.68 0.92
N ILE A 371 -15.79 -4.62 -0.01
CA ILE A 371 -16.16 -6.01 0.30
C ILE A 371 -15.00 -6.74 0.97
N GLY A 372 -13.78 -6.57 0.44
CA GLY A 372 -12.63 -7.37 0.84
C GLY A 372 -11.77 -6.78 1.96
N GLY A 373 -11.76 -5.45 2.11
CA GLY A 373 -10.83 -4.74 3.00
C GLY A 373 -9.37 -4.78 2.55
N LEU A 374 -9.09 -5.30 1.35
CA LEU A 374 -7.74 -5.50 0.81
C LEU A 374 -7.56 -4.73 -0.50
N CYS A 375 -6.43 -4.05 -0.62
CA CYS A 375 -5.98 -3.34 -1.82
C CYS A 375 -4.77 -4.09 -2.39
N PRO A 376 -4.41 -3.94 -3.69
CA PRO A 376 -3.34 -4.76 -4.28
C PRO A 376 -2.00 -4.69 -3.56
N GLY A 377 -1.62 -3.52 -3.01
CA GLY A 377 -0.40 -3.39 -2.21
C GLY A 377 -0.41 -4.27 -0.95
N PRO A 378 -1.35 -4.02 -0.01
CA PRO A 378 -1.53 -4.88 1.15
C PRO A 378 -1.73 -6.36 0.81
N ALA A 379 -2.43 -6.70 -0.26
CA ALA A 379 -2.66 -8.09 -0.65
C ALA A 379 -1.37 -8.83 -1.04
N ILE A 380 -0.48 -8.20 -1.81
CA ILE A 380 0.81 -8.80 -2.19
C ILE A 380 1.71 -8.96 -0.96
N VAL A 381 1.73 -7.96 -0.06
CA VAL A 381 2.50 -8.07 1.19
C VAL A 381 1.91 -9.15 2.10
N ALA A 382 0.58 -9.19 2.25
CA ALA A 382 -0.13 -10.17 3.06
C ALA A 382 -0.02 -11.61 2.50
N LEU A 383 0.35 -11.81 1.24
CA LEU A 383 0.60 -13.13 0.68
C LEU A 383 1.69 -13.90 1.46
N THR A 384 2.63 -13.17 2.07
CA THR A 384 3.67 -13.74 2.96
C THR A 384 3.12 -14.41 4.22
N THR A 385 1.86 -14.15 4.58
CA THR A 385 1.17 -14.83 5.68
C THR A 385 0.73 -16.25 5.32
N LEU A 386 0.68 -16.59 4.02
CA LEU A 386 0.20 -17.87 3.49
C LEU A 386 -1.24 -18.23 3.90
N GLN A 387 -2.06 -17.23 4.21
CA GLN A 387 -3.48 -17.45 4.50
C GLN A 387 -4.25 -17.84 3.22
N PRO A 388 -5.09 -18.90 3.23
CA PRO A 388 -5.82 -19.35 2.05
C PRO A 388 -6.72 -18.27 1.43
N ALA A 389 -7.41 -17.47 2.25
CA ALA A 389 -8.26 -16.39 1.76
C ALA A 389 -7.47 -15.28 1.05
N VAL A 390 -6.28 -14.92 1.55
CA VAL A 390 -5.40 -13.94 0.88
C VAL A 390 -4.92 -14.50 -0.46
N PHE A 391 -4.55 -15.78 -0.51
CA PHE A 391 -4.15 -16.43 -1.76
C PHE A 391 -5.28 -16.42 -2.80
N VAL A 392 -6.50 -16.80 -2.40
CA VAL A 392 -7.69 -16.76 -3.28
C VAL A 392 -7.97 -15.33 -3.76
N PHE A 393 -7.86 -14.33 -2.89
CA PHE A 393 -8.00 -12.93 -3.26
C PHE A 393 -6.98 -12.51 -4.33
N VAL A 394 -5.70 -12.84 -4.14
CA VAL A 394 -4.63 -12.47 -5.08
C VAL A 394 -4.82 -13.17 -6.43
N VAL A 395 -5.13 -14.47 -6.44
CA VAL A 395 -5.41 -15.21 -7.68
C VAL A 395 -6.60 -14.60 -8.42
N ALA A 396 -7.71 -14.34 -7.72
CA ALA A 396 -8.89 -13.72 -8.34
C ALA A 396 -8.59 -12.31 -8.86
N MET A 397 -7.76 -11.53 -8.16
CA MET A 397 -7.29 -10.23 -8.62
C MET A 397 -6.48 -10.31 -9.91
N LEU A 398 -5.55 -11.26 -10.02
CA LEU A 398 -4.78 -11.48 -11.25
C LEU A 398 -5.70 -11.90 -12.40
N MET A 399 -6.67 -12.79 -12.13
CA MET A 399 -7.68 -13.18 -13.10
C MET A 399 -8.52 -11.99 -13.56
N GLY A 400 -8.90 -11.08 -12.67
CA GLY A 400 -9.62 -9.86 -13.01
C GLY A 400 -8.81 -8.94 -13.93
N MET A 401 -7.51 -8.77 -13.65
CA MET A 401 -6.63 -7.99 -14.54
C MET A 401 -6.47 -8.63 -15.92
N ARG A 402 -6.43 -9.97 -15.98
CA ARG A 402 -6.33 -10.72 -17.25
C ARG A 402 -7.62 -10.67 -18.05
N LEU A 403 -8.77 -10.78 -17.38
CA LEU A 403 -10.09 -10.67 -18.01
C LEU A 403 -10.26 -9.29 -18.65
N ASP A 404 -9.87 -8.22 -17.96
CA ASP A 404 -9.93 -6.88 -18.52
C ASP A 404 -9.06 -6.72 -19.77
N GLN A 405 -7.83 -7.27 -19.75
CA GLN A 405 -6.96 -7.29 -20.92
C GLN A 405 -7.63 -7.99 -22.12
N ASN A 406 -8.29 -9.12 -21.90
CA ASN A 406 -8.96 -9.85 -22.97
C ASN A 406 -10.14 -9.05 -23.55
N LEU A 407 -10.89 -8.33 -22.70
CA LEU A 407 -11.99 -7.48 -23.13
C LEU A 407 -11.50 -6.27 -23.95
N GLU A 408 -10.39 -5.65 -23.55
CA GLU A 408 -9.74 -4.58 -24.33
C GLU A 408 -9.32 -5.07 -25.73
N VAL A 409 -8.76 -6.28 -25.82
CA VAL A 409 -8.34 -6.88 -27.11
C VAL A 409 -9.54 -7.20 -27.98
N ALA A 410 -10.60 -7.80 -27.41
CA ALA A 410 -11.82 -8.14 -28.15
C ALA A 410 -12.54 -6.91 -28.71
N GLN A 411 -12.56 -5.80 -27.97
CA GLN A 411 -13.15 -4.54 -28.44
C GLN A 411 -12.37 -3.94 -29.61
N LYS A 412 -11.03 -4.00 -29.58
CA LYS A 412 -10.19 -3.49 -30.68
C LYS A 412 -10.33 -4.35 -31.93
N GLY A 413 -10.28 -5.67 -31.79
CA GLY A 413 -10.44 -6.60 -32.92
C GLY A 413 -11.85 -6.67 -33.52
N SER A 414 -12.84 -6.01 -32.93
CA SER A 414 -14.20 -5.87 -33.49
C SER A 414 -14.41 -4.55 -34.25
N LEU A 415 -13.44 -3.63 -34.17
CA LEU A 415 -13.46 -2.32 -34.85
C LEU A 415 -12.56 -2.29 -36.10
N ASP A 416 -11.74 -3.32 -36.27
CA ASP A 416 -10.98 -3.63 -37.49
C ASP A 416 -11.77 -4.67 -38.33
#